data_AF-A0A183BCD0-F1
#
_entry.id   AF-A0A183BCD0-F1
#
_cell.length_a   1.000
_cell.length_b   1.000
_cell.length_c   1.000
_cell.angle_alpha   90.00
_cell.angle_beta   90.00
_cell.angle_gamma   90.00
#
_symmetry.space_group_name_H-M   'P 1'
#
loop_
_entity.id
_entity.type
_entity.pdbx_description
1 polymer ?
#
loop_
_entity_poly.entity_id
_entity_poly.type
_entity_poly.pdbx_seq_one_letter_code
_entity_poly.pdbx_strand_id
1 'polypeptide(L)'
;MGGDGGSIPRREELVRSKQKPQRAERRVANAALWRHCSLTQDPLRPPIVSCRLGRLYNKESVINKLLNRSNPNPAADHIRKLKDVRELRLTLNNSQTTSDPLQDDAADFYCPITGLEMSGAHAFVFLWSCGCVFSKKALETIQDKLFAGVRDLRGTTRGWRTNKGSSVERKPKLSVEEEQGGDC
;
A
#
# COMPACT_ATOMS: atom_id res chain seq x y z
N MET A 1 33.88 -51.77 -6.79
CA MET A 1 32.93 -51.01 -5.95
C MET A 1 32.90 -49.59 -6.48
N GLY A 2 31.79 -49.16 -7.07
CA GLY A 2 31.65 -47.81 -7.64
C GLY A 2 30.27 -47.67 -8.25
N GLY A 3 29.40 -46.93 -7.58
CA GLY A 3 28.00 -46.81 -7.96
C GLY A 3 27.37 -45.58 -7.33
N ASP A 4 27.93 -44.39 -7.58
CA ASP A 4 27.20 -43.13 -7.38
C ASP A 4 26.31 -42.90 -8.60
N GLY A 5 25.12 -43.49 -8.52
CA GLY A 5 24.03 -43.21 -9.44
C GLY A 5 23.66 -41.73 -9.35
N GLY A 6 23.91 -41.01 -10.44
CA GLY A 6 23.61 -39.59 -10.56
C GLY A 6 22.20 -39.27 -10.08
N SER A 7 22.12 -38.34 -9.14
CA SER A 7 20.88 -37.73 -8.68
C SER A 7 20.20 -37.05 -9.86
N ILE A 8 19.12 -37.66 -10.37
CA ILE A 8 18.22 -37.00 -11.32
C ILE A 8 17.53 -35.87 -10.54
N PRO A 9 17.83 -34.58 -10.81
CA PRO A 9 17.17 -33.49 -10.11
C PRO A 9 15.68 -33.51 -10.45
N ARG A 10 14.82 -33.41 -9.43
CA ARG A 10 13.37 -33.39 -9.64
C ARG A 10 12.99 -32.14 -10.42
N ARG A 11 11.93 -32.24 -11.25
CA ARG A 11 11.41 -31.14 -12.08
C ARG A 11 11.17 -29.84 -11.32
N GLU A 12 10.93 -29.94 -10.02
CA GLU A 12 10.71 -28.85 -9.08
C GLU A 12 11.96 -27.99 -8.82
N GLU A 13 13.16 -28.59 -8.88
CA GLU A 13 14.44 -27.87 -8.78
C GLU A 13 14.86 -27.27 -10.13
N LEU A 14 14.51 -27.95 -11.23
CA LEU A 14 14.85 -27.53 -12.58
C LEU A 14 13.96 -26.39 -13.10
N VAL A 15 12.73 -26.29 -12.59
CA VAL A 15 11.74 -25.28 -13.00
C VAL A 15 11.47 -24.35 -11.82
N ARG A 16 11.86 -23.07 -11.96
CA ARG A 16 11.50 -21.99 -11.04
C ARG A 16 10.02 -22.09 -10.63
N SER A 17 9.78 -22.62 -9.43
CA SER A 17 8.44 -22.71 -8.87
C SER A 17 7.88 -21.30 -8.70
N LYS A 18 6.67 -21.11 -9.24
CA LYS A 18 6.06 -19.79 -9.46
C LYS A 18 5.78 -19.12 -8.11
N GLN A 19 6.40 -17.97 -7.84
CA GLN A 19 6.14 -17.12 -6.66
C GLN A 19 4.69 -16.59 -6.62
N LYS A 20 3.73 -17.47 -6.32
CA LYS A 20 2.30 -17.15 -6.21
C LYS A 20 1.83 -16.70 -4.82
N PRO A 21 2.34 -17.21 -3.67
CA PRO A 21 1.73 -16.86 -2.38
C PRO A 21 1.99 -15.39 -2.00
N GLN A 22 3.21 -14.88 -2.20
CA GLN A 22 3.57 -13.53 -1.80
C GLN A 22 2.76 -12.42 -2.52
N ARG A 23 2.32 -12.67 -3.76
CA ARG A 23 1.54 -11.68 -4.52
C ARG A 23 0.08 -11.61 -4.06
N ALA A 24 -0.52 -12.74 -3.66
CA ALA A 24 -1.88 -12.78 -3.15
C ALA A 24 -1.97 -12.11 -1.79
N GLU A 25 -1.05 -12.44 -0.88
CA GLU A 25 -0.98 -11.85 0.46
C GLU A 25 -0.81 -10.32 0.42
N ARG A 26 0.07 -9.81 -0.45
CA ARG A 26 0.24 -8.36 -0.64
C ARG A 26 -1.03 -7.66 -1.11
N ARG A 27 -1.85 -8.32 -1.94
CA ARG A 27 -3.13 -7.76 -2.40
C ARG A 27 -4.12 -7.65 -1.25
N VAL A 28 -4.23 -8.69 -0.42
CA VAL A 28 -5.10 -8.70 0.76
C VAL A 28 -4.66 -7.64 1.76
N ALA A 29 -3.36 -7.55 2.06
CA ALA A 29 -2.82 -6.53 2.95
C ALA A 29 -3.10 -5.11 2.42
N ASN A 30 -2.91 -4.87 1.12
CA ASN A 30 -3.24 -3.58 0.52
C ASN A 30 -4.74 -3.28 0.56
N ALA A 31 -5.60 -4.27 0.30
CA ALA A 31 -7.05 -4.09 0.39
C ALA A 31 -7.48 -3.72 1.81
N ALA A 32 -6.88 -4.34 2.83
CA ALA A 32 -7.14 -4.01 4.23
C ALA A 32 -6.78 -2.56 4.55
N LEU A 33 -5.68 -2.02 4.01
CA LEU A 33 -5.29 -0.61 4.20
C LEU A 33 -6.32 0.38 3.65
N TRP A 34 -7.02 0.03 2.56
CA TRP A 34 -8.05 0.88 1.94
C TRP A 34 -9.44 0.74 2.55
N ARG A 35 -9.64 -0.26 3.42
CA ARG A 35 -10.92 -0.53 4.09
C ARG A 35 -10.91 -0.17 5.56
N HIS A 36 -9.75 -0.23 6.24
CA HIS A 36 -9.68 -0.12 7.69
C HIS A 36 -8.78 1.02 8.18
N CYS A 37 -9.19 1.62 9.29
CA CYS A 37 -8.44 2.64 10.03
C CYS A 37 -7.17 2.02 10.63
N SER A 38 -6.01 2.61 10.39
CA SER A 38 -4.74 2.10 10.93
C SER A 38 -4.61 2.26 12.46
N LEU A 39 -5.51 3.02 13.11
CA LEU A 39 -5.47 3.26 14.56
C LEU A 39 -6.42 2.35 15.33
N THR A 40 -7.66 2.20 14.84
CA THR A 40 -8.71 1.43 15.52
C THR A 40 -9.08 0.12 14.83
N GLN A 41 -8.60 -0.10 13.60
CA GLN A 41 -9.01 -1.20 12.71
C GLN A 41 -10.49 -1.18 12.31
N ASP A 42 -11.24 -0.14 12.66
CA ASP A 42 -12.62 0.07 12.21
C ASP A 42 -12.68 0.32 10.69
N PRO A 43 -13.83 0.04 10.05
CA PRO A 43 -14.04 0.44 8.66
C PRO A 43 -13.88 1.96 8.48
N LEU A 44 -13.28 2.36 7.36
CA LEU A 44 -13.05 3.76 7.03
C LEU A 44 -14.37 4.47 6.73
N ARG A 45 -14.58 5.63 7.36
CA ARG A 45 -15.77 6.47 7.18
C ARG A 45 -15.37 7.87 6.76
N PRO A 46 -16.06 8.49 5.78
CA PRO A 46 -15.83 9.89 5.44
C PRO A 46 -16.21 10.78 6.63
N PRO A 47 -15.38 11.78 7.01
CA PRO A 47 -14.15 12.23 6.37
C PRO A 47 -12.91 11.37 6.73
N ILE A 48 -12.22 10.89 5.69
CA ILE A 48 -11.00 10.07 5.81
C ILE A 48 -9.77 10.98 5.80
N VAL A 49 -8.84 10.75 6.72
CA VAL A 49 -7.58 11.50 6.80
C VAL A 49 -6.38 10.58 6.63
N SER A 50 -5.30 11.12 6.12
CA SER A 50 -4.03 10.42 5.94
C SER A 50 -2.87 11.16 6.58
N CYS A 51 -1.84 10.43 7.00
CA CYS A 51 -0.60 11.00 7.47
C CYS A 51 0.47 11.03 6.37
N ARG A 52 1.60 11.71 6.62
CA ARG A 52 2.73 11.77 5.67
C ARG A 52 3.36 10.42 5.34
N LEU A 53 3.17 9.40 6.19
CA LEU A 53 3.62 8.03 5.94
C LEU A 53 2.67 7.24 5.04
N GLY A 54 1.51 7.80 4.70
CA GLY A 54 0.50 7.18 3.84
C GLY A 54 -0.40 6.15 4.52
N ARG A 55 -0.53 6.21 5.84
CA ARG A 55 -1.56 5.47 6.58
C ARG A 55 -2.87 6.24 6.59
N LEU A 56 -3.99 5.51 6.58
CA LEU A 56 -5.34 6.04 6.58
C LEU A 56 -5.98 5.93 7.96
N TYR A 57 -6.76 6.94 8.33
CA TYR A 57 -7.43 7.04 9.61
C TYR A 57 -8.80 7.69 9.45
N ASN A 58 -9.72 7.34 10.35
CA ASN A 58 -10.93 8.10 10.55
C ASN A 58 -10.59 9.40 11.31
N LYS A 59 -11.14 10.53 10.88
CA LYS A 59 -10.89 11.83 11.50
C LYS A 59 -11.24 11.83 12.99
N GLU A 60 -12.35 11.19 13.35
CA GLU A 60 -12.81 11.01 14.73
C GLU A 60 -11.79 10.26 15.59
N SER A 61 -11.26 9.13 15.10
CA SER A 61 -10.25 8.34 15.81
C SER A 61 -8.97 9.13 16.06
N VAL A 62 -8.54 9.97 15.12
CA VAL A 62 -7.37 10.84 15.29
C VAL A 62 -7.63 11.91 16.35
N ILE A 63 -8.81 12.54 16.34
CA ILE A 63 -9.19 13.55 17.33
C ILE A 63 -9.22 12.93 18.73
N ASN A 64 -9.87 11.78 18.88
CA ASN A 64 -9.94 11.05 20.16
C ASN A 64 -8.55 10.71 20.69
N LYS A 65 -7.63 10.29 19.81
CA LYS A 65 -6.23 10.03 20.18
C LYS A 65 -5.49 11.29 20.66
N LEU A 66 -5.74 12.44 20.03
CA LEU A 66 -5.08 13.70 20.39
C LEU A 66 -5.61 14.26 21.73
N LEU A 67 -6.88 14.00 22.04
CA LEU A 67 -7.49 14.32 23.33
C LEU A 67 -6.99 13.38 24.43
N ASN A 68 -7.01 12.07 24.18
CA ASN A 68 -6.61 11.03 25.13
C ASN A 68 -5.19 10.55 24.87
N ARG A 69 -4.21 11.26 25.45
CA ARG A 69 -2.78 10.94 25.30
C ARG A 69 -2.32 9.67 26.03
N SER A 70 -3.22 8.97 26.75
CA SER A 70 -2.85 7.79 27.54
C SER A 70 -2.59 6.55 26.70
N ASN A 71 -3.06 6.50 25.44
CA ASN A 71 -2.94 5.33 24.58
C ASN A 71 -1.92 5.60 23.45
N PRO A 72 -0.61 5.42 23.71
CA PRO A 72 0.38 5.40 22.65
C PRO A 72 0.08 4.19 21.74
N ASN A 73 0.02 4.42 20.44
CA ASN A 73 -0.14 3.36 19.46
C ASN A 73 0.98 3.55 18.43
N PRO A 74 1.88 2.55 18.26
CA PRO A 74 3.01 2.65 17.33
C PRO A 74 2.58 2.97 15.90
N ALA A 75 1.33 2.68 15.54
CA ALA A 75 0.75 3.03 14.25
C ALA A 75 0.62 4.55 14.02
N ALA A 76 0.51 5.37 15.06
CA ALA A 76 0.14 6.78 14.97
C ALA A 76 1.02 7.72 15.81
N ASP A 77 2.14 7.28 16.38
CA ASP A 77 2.98 8.10 17.28
C ASP A 77 3.58 9.35 16.64
N HIS A 78 3.68 9.38 15.31
CA HIS A 78 4.13 10.53 14.55
C HIS A 78 3.07 11.65 14.45
N ILE A 79 1.81 11.37 14.76
CA ILE A 79 0.71 12.35 14.70
C ILE A 79 0.62 13.05 16.06
N ARG A 80 1.08 14.31 16.13
CA ARG A 80 1.07 15.11 17.36
C ARG A 80 0.08 16.26 17.30
N LYS A 81 -0.21 16.75 16.09
CA LYS A 81 -1.11 17.87 15.83
C LYS A 81 -2.05 17.53 14.68
N LEU A 82 -3.21 18.19 14.63
CA LEU A 82 -4.15 18.07 13.50
C LEU A 82 -3.55 18.52 12.15
N LYS A 83 -2.46 19.29 12.17
CA LYS A 83 -1.71 19.69 10.96
C LYS A 83 -0.89 18.56 10.35
N ASP A 84 -0.64 17.48 11.11
CA ASP A 84 0.16 16.33 10.69
C ASP A 84 -0.67 15.32 9.88
N VAL A 85 -1.97 15.57 9.76
CA VAL A 85 -2.91 14.79 8.96
C VAL A 85 -3.57 15.65 7.88
N ARG A 86 -3.90 15.02 6.75
CA ARG A 86 -4.58 15.66 5.62
C ARG A 86 -5.83 14.89 5.25
N GLU A 87 -6.94 15.60 5.13
CA GLU A 87 -8.19 15.04 4.64
C GLU A 87 -8.08 14.67 3.16
N LEU A 88 -8.51 13.45 2.83
CA LEU A 88 -8.44 12.90 1.48
C LEU A 88 -9.73 13.13 0.72
N ARG A 89 -9.59 13.47 -0.57
CA ARG A 89 -10.71 13.55 -1.52
C ARG A 89 -10.79 12.24 -2.28
N LEU A 90 -11.52 11.30 -1.69
CA LEU A 90 -11.83 10.02 -2.30
C LEU A 90 -13.17 10.11 -3.02
N THR A 91 -13.24 9.60 -4.24
CA THR A 91 -14.49 9.48 -4.99
C THR A 91 -15.15 8.16 -4.64
N LEU A 92 -16.29 8.25 -3.97
CA LEU A 92 -17.13 7.10 -3.59
C LEU A 92 -17.92 6.61 -4.79
N ASN A 93 -18.07 5.29 -4.91
CA ASN A 93 -18.98 4.72 -5.89
C ASN A 93 -20.42 4.80 -5.34
N ASN A 94 -21.26 5.67 -5.91
CA ASN A 94 -22.64 5.89 -5.45
C ASN A 94 -23.58 4.69 -5.75
N SER A 95 -23.08 3.62 -6.36
CA SER A 95 -23.85 2.42 -6.69
C SER A 95 -24.23 1.56 -5.48
N GLN A 96 -23.69 1.83 -4.29
CA GLN A 96 -23.91 1.02 -3.08
C GLN A 96 -25.05 1.52 -2.17
N THR A 97 -25.90 2.45 -2.63
CA THR A 97 -27.08 2.87 -1.82
C THR A 97 -28.17 1.80 -1.72
N THR A 98 -28.02 0.67 -2.41
CA THR A 98 -28.94 -0.47 -2.29
C THR A 98 -28.33 -1.52 -1.37
N SER A 99 -28.96 -1.65 -0.21
CA SER A 99 -28.74 -2.60 0.87
C SER A 99 -28.86 -4.07 0.44
N ASP A 100 -27.90 -4.59 -0.34
CA ASP A 100 -27.78 -6.03 -0.57
C ASP A 100 -26.55 -6.58 0.19
N PRO A 101 -26.74 -7.44 1.22
CA PRO A 101 -25.66 -7.97 2.05
C PRO A 101 -24.74 -8.99 1.34
N LEU A 102 -24.87 -9.14 0.01
CA LEU A 102 -24.12 -10.11 -0.81
C LEU A 102 -23.00 -9.47 -1.64
N GLN A 103 -22.75 -8.16 -1.51
CA GLN A 103 -21.77 -7.45 -2.34
C GLN A 103 -20.62 -6.84 -1.49
N ASP A 104 -20.04 -7.65 -0.60
CA ASP A 104 -18.96 -7.27 0.35
C ASP A 104 -17.57 -7.11 -0.33
N ASP A 105 -17.48 -7.44 -1.61
CA ASP A 105 -16.22 -7.39 -2.39
C ASP A 105 -16.08 -6.12 -3.25
N ALA A 106 -17.09 -5.26 -3.30
CA ALA A 106 -16.97 -4.00 -4.03
C ALA A 106 -15.99 -3.06 -3.32
N ALA A 107 -15.12 -2.39 -4.08
CA ALA A 107 -14.29 -1.34 -3.53
C ALA A 107 -15.09 -0.05 -3.47
N ASP A 108 -15.20 0.55 -2.27
CA ASP A 108 -16.00 1.76 -2.04
C ASP A 108 -15.42 2.99 -2.77
N PHE A 109 -14.13 2.93 -3.11
CA PHE A 109 -13.38 4.04 -3.68
C PHE A 109 -12.74 3.68 -5.02
N TYR A 110 -12.69 4.66 -5.92
CA TYR A 110 -12.04 4.54 -7.22
C TYR A 110 -11.12 5.73 -7.53
N CYS A 111 -10.19 5.57 -8.48
CA CYS A 111 -9.37 6.67 -8.97
C CYS A 111 -10.12 7.48 -10.05
N PRO A 112 -10.21 8.81 -9.93
CA PRO A 112 -10.97 9.65 -10.87
C PRO A 112 -10.34 9.72 -12.28
N ILE A 113 -9.04 9.46 -12.41
CA ILE A 113 -8.35 9.54 -13.71
C ILE A 113 -8.43 8.21 -14.46
N THR A 114 -8.14 7.10 -13.78
CA THR A 114 -8.02 5.79 -14.45
C THR A 114 -9.26 4.92 -14.30
N GLY A 115 -10.24 5.31 -13.49
CA GLY A 115 -11.42 4.49 -13.19
C GLY A 115 -11.08 3.18 -12.48
N LEU A 116 -9.91 3.09 -11.85
CA LEU A 116 -9.45 1.86 -11.19
C LEU A 116 -9.98 1.82 -9.76
N GLU A 117 -10.56 0.69 -9.39
CA GLU A 117 -11.05 0.37 -8.05
C GLU A 117 -9.91 0.15 -7.05
N MET A 118 -10.13 0.57 -5.80
CA MET A 118 -9.17 0.44 -4.70
C MET A 118 -9.24 -0.92 -3.99
N SER A 119 -9.22 -2.01 -4.75
CA SER A 119 -9.30 -3.40 -4.24
C SER A 119 -7.95 -4.00 -3.79
N GLY A 120 -6.91 -3.18 -3.64
CA GLY A 120 -5.55 -3.65 -3.30
C GLY A 120 -4.77 -4.28 -4.47
N ALA A 121 -5.40 -4.44 -5.64
CA ALA A 121 -4.74 -4.93 -6.87
C ALA A 121 -3.74 -3.92 -7.46
N HIS A 122 -3.94 -2.63 -7.20
CA HIS A 122 -3.14 -1.52 -7.70
C HIS A 122 -2.61 -0.67 -6.54
N ALA A 123 -1.42 -0.11 -6.73
CA ALA A 123 -0.87 0.87 -5.80
C ALA A 123 -1.50 2.24 -6.08
N PHE A 124 -1.85 2.95 -5.01
CA PHE A 124 -2.37 4.31 -5.06
C PHE A 124 -1.51 5.23 -4.20
N VAL A 125 -1.56 6.51 -4.55
CA VAL A 125 -0.77 7.57 -3.95
C VAL A 125 -1.64 8.81 -3.86
N PHE A 126 -1.32 9.73 -2.96
CA PHE A 126 -2.06 10.98 -2.81
C PHE A 126 -1.09 12.16 -2.72
N LEU A 127 -1.58 13.35 -3.08
CA LEU A 127 -0.81 14.58 -2.95
C LEU A 127 -1.13 15.27 -1.63
N TRP A 128 -0.08 15.62 -0.86
CA TRP A 128 -0.22 16.30 0.43
C TRP A 128 -0.84 17.70 0.32
N SER A 129 -0.55 18.42 -0.77
CA SER A 129 -1.04 19.79 -0.99
C SER A 129 -2.57 19.86 -1.08
N CYS A 130 -3.19 18.98 -1.87
CA CYS A 130 -4.63 19.01 -2.16
C CYS A 130 -5.44 17.86 -1.55
N GLY A 131 -4.80 16.78 -1.10
CA GLY A 131 -5.49 15.58 -0.60
C GLY A 131 -6.11 14.72 -1.72
N CYS A 132 -5.81 14.99 -2.99
CA CYS A 132 -6.31 14.18 -4.10
C CYS A 132 -5.58 12.84 -4.20
N VAL A 133 -6.33 11.77 -4.46
CA VAL A 133 -5.83 10.39 -4.50
C VAL A 133 -5.87 9.85 -5.93
N PHE A 134 -4.78 9.20 -6.36
CA PHE A 134 -4.60 8.71 -7.72
C PHE A 134 -3.95 7.32 -7.74
N SER A 135 -4.19 6.57 -8.80
CA SER A 135 -3.44 5.34 -9.05
C SER A 135 -1.99 5.67 -9.44
N LYS A 136 -1.04 4.84 -9.02
CA LYS A 136 0.37 5.03 -9.38
C LYS A 136 0.56 5.02 -10.92
N LYS A 137 -0.22 4.19 -11.61
CA LYS A 137 -0.26 4.12 -13.07
C LYS A 137 -0.63 5.46 -13.71
N ALA A 138 -1.60 6.19 -13.14
CA ALA A 138 -1.97 7.51 -13.63
C ALA A 138 -0.76 8.46 -13.62
N LEU A 139 -0.02 8.50 -12.51
CA LEU A 139 1.16 9.37 -12.40
C LEU A 139 2.27 8.97 -13.37
N GLU A 140 2.55 7.67 -13.52
CA GLU A 140 3.55 7.17 -14.46
C GLU A 140 3.19 7.60 -15.90
N THR A 141 1.94 7.42 -16.32
CA THR A 141 1.50 7.84 -17.67
C THR A 141 1.57 9.35 -17.91
N ILE A 142 1.33 10.16 -16.87
CA ILE A 142 1.41 11.61 -16.99
C ILE A 142 2.87 12.05 -17.11
N GLN A 143 3.77 11.47 -16.31
CA GLN A 143 5.21 11.76 -16.41
C GLN A 143 5.73 11.40 -17.79
N ASP A 144 5.43 10.21 -18.30
CA ASP A 144 5.86 9.78 -19.63
C ASP A 144 5.39 10.74 -20.73
N LYS A 145 4.14 11.22 -20.66
CA LYS A 145 3.59 12.17 -21.63
C LYS A 145 4.18 13.58 -21.51
N LEU A 146 4.45 14.05 -20.29
CA LEU A 146 5.11 15.33 -20.07
C LEU A 146 6.53 15.31 -20.63
N PHE A 147 7.28 14.22 -20.47
CA PHE A 147 8.64 14.11 -21.00
C PHE A 147 8.70 13.74 -22.49
N ALA A 148 7.66 13.11 -23.06
CA ALA A 148 7.54 12.88 -24.50
C ALA A 148 7.24 14.17 -25.30
N GLY A 149 6.67 15.19 -24.64
CA GLY A 149 6.36 16.50 -25.24
C GLY A 149 7.44 17.57 -25.06
N VAL A 150 8.38 17.39 -24.13
CA VAL A 150 9.52 18.31 -23.95
C VAL A 150 10.58 18.00 -25.00
N ARG A 151 10.46 18.62 -26.17
CA ARG A 151 11.64 18.89 -26.99
C ARG A 151 12.52 19.82 -26.18
N ASP A 152 13.65 19.31 -25.70
CA ASP A 152 14.70 20.15 -25.13
C ASP A 152 15.02 21.25 -26.15
N LEU A 153 14.88 22.53 -25.75
CA LEU A 153 15.26 23.67 -26.58
C LEU A 153 16.77 23.68 -26.93
N ARG A 154 17.54 22.71 -26.42
CA ARG A 154 18.98 22.55 -26.63
C ARG A 154 19.41 21.28 -27.39
N GLY A 155 18.50 20.60 -28.08
CA GLY A 155 18.88 19.62 -29.13
C GLY A 155 19.85 18.50 -28.70
N THR A 156 19.98 18.21 -27.40
CA THR A 156 20.94 17.22 -26.90
C THR A 156 20.15 16.06 -26.34
N THR A 157 20.19 14.92 -27.02
CA THR A 157 19.59 13.67 -26.55
C THR A 157 20.35 13.15 -25.34
N ARG A 158 20.03 13.66 -24.14
CA ARG A 158 20.37 12.95 -22.91
C ARG A 158 19.26 11.93 -22.64
N GLY A 159 19.41 10.77 -23.26
CA GLY A 159 18.69 9.57 -22.84
C GLY A 159 18.93 9.36 -21.35
N TRP A 160 17.88 9.53 -20.55
CA TRP A 160 17.95 9.20 -19.14
C TRP A 160 18.10 7.67 -19.03
N ARG A 161 19.32 7.23 -18.69
CA ARG A 161 19.54 5.88 -18.16
C ARG A 161 18.67 5.72 -16.93
N THR A 162 17.60 4.94 -17.05
CA THR A 162 16.94 4.39 -15.87
C THR A 162 17.95 3.44 -15.21
N ASN A 163 18.44 3.85 -14.04
CA ASN A 163 19.28 2.98 -13.23
C ASN A 163 18.36 1.89 -12.67
N LYS A 164 18.25 0.75 -13.37
CA LYS A 164 17.81 -0.52 -12.78
C LYS A 164 18.89 -0.96 -11.80
N GLY A 165 18.88 -0.34 -10.61
CA GLY A 165 19.80 -0.63 -9.52
C GLY A 165 19.06 -1.20 -8.33
N SER A 166 19.06 -2.53 -8.25
CA SER A 166 19.05 -3.37 -7.06
C SER A 166 18.12 -3.00 -5.90
N SER A 167 17.07 -3.82 -5.74
CA SER A 167 16.44 -4.10 -4.46
C SER A 167 17.52 -4.53 -3.46
N VAL A 168 17.85 -3.68 -2.48
CA VAL A 168 18.47 -4.10 -1.23
C VAL A 168 17.40 -3.91 -0.16
N GLU A 169 16.57 -4.94 -0.01
CA GLU A 169 15.70 -5.11 1.16
C GLU A 169 16.60 -5.16 2.40
N ARG A 170 16.62 -4.07 3.18
CA ARG A 170 17.05 -4.12 4.57
C ARG A 170 15.93 -4.80 5.35
N LYS A 171 16.09 -6.10 5.62
CA LYS A 171 15.27 -6.83 6.58
C LYS A 171 15.35 -6.15 7.95
N PRO A 172 14.24 -5.77 8.60
CA PRO A 172 14.25 -5.55 10.03
C PRO A 172 14.41 -6.90 10.74
N LYS A 173 15.45 -6.99 11.56
CA LYS A 173 15.79 -8.13 12.41
C LYS A 173 14.80 -8.09 13.59
N LEU A 174 13.75 -8.91 13.55
CA LEU A 174 12.89 -9.14 14.71
C LEU A 174 13.50 -10.34 15.47
N SER A 175 14.23 -10.05 16.53
CA SER A 175 14.63 -11.03 17.54
C SER A 175 13.40 -11.43 18.34
N VAL A 176 12.98 -12.69 18.17
CA VAL A 176 12.06 -13.37 19.08
C VAL A 176 12.94 -13.92 20.19
N GLU A 177 12.86 -13.34 21.38
CA GLU A 177 13.38 -13.97 22.59
C GLU A 177 12.37 -15.04 23.03
N GLU A 178 12.85 -16.28 23.08
CA GLU A 178 12.23 -17.40 23.78
C GLU A 178 12.12 -17.06 25.27
N GLU A 179 10.91 -16.98 25.81
CA GLU A 179 10.69 -17.31 27.21
C GLU A 179 10.19 -18.75 27.29
N GLN A 180 11.07 -19.59 27.85
CA GLN A 180 10.85 -20.98 28.17
C GLN A 180 9.79 -21.11 29.26
N GLY A 181 8.96 -22.15 29.11
CA GLY A 181 7.95 -22.54 30.09
C GLY A 181 8.55 -22.79 31.47
N GLY A 182 7.85 -22.29 32.48
CA GLY A 182 8.02 -22.65 33.88
C GLY A 182 6.92 -23.60 34.31
N ASP A 183 7.33 -24.83 34.61
CA ASP A 183 6.64 -25.83 35.43
C ASP A 183 6.19 -25.23 36.77
N CYS A 184 4.94 -25.50 37.16
CA CYS A 184 4.43 -25.68 38.54
C CYS A 184 3.00 -26.22 38.47
#